data_AF-A0A934DD91-F1
#
_entry.id   AF-A0A934DD91-F1
#
_cell.length_a   1.000
_cell.length_b   1.000
_cell.length_c   1.000
_cell.angle_alpha   90.00
_cell.angle_beta   90.00
_cell.angle_gamma   90.00
#
_symmetry.space_group_name_H-M   'P 1'
#
loop_
_entity.id
_entity.type
_entity.pdbx_description
1 polymer ?
#
loop_
_entity_poly.entity_id
_entity_poly.type
_entity_poly.pdbx_seq_one_letter_code
_entity_poly.pdbx_strand_id
1 'polypeptide(L)' 'MMNSKEFDCIVAKREAQEAILENIKGMSPKEEIDYFRKAASEGPLGDWWRKIGEEQANPNIQRPATA' A
#
# COMPACT_ATOMS: atom_id res chain seq x y z
N MET A 1 9.90 -20.17 25.14
CA MET A 1 9.00 -20.92 24.23
C MET A 1 8.30 -19.92 23.35
N MET A 2 8.66 -19.86 22.06
CA MET A 2 7.96 -19.02 21.08
C MET A 2 6.70 -19.77 20.67
N ASN A 3 5.53 -19.26 21.07
CA ASN A 3 4.25 -19.77 20.62
C ASN A 3 4.12 -19.44 19.13
N SER A 4 4.44 -20.38 18.25
CA SER A 4 4.18 -20.27 16.81
C SER A 4 2.68 -20.39 16.59
N LYS A 5 1.94 -19.29 16.75
CA LYS A 5 0.64 -19.20 16.09
C LYS A 5 0.92 -19.32 14.59
N GLU A 6 0.33 -20.32 13.94
CA GLU A 6 0.34 -20.41 12.50
C GLU A 6 -0.26 -19.13 11.93
N PHE A 7 0.40 -18.56 10.91
CA PHE A 7 -0.11 -17.37 10.25
C PHE A 7 -1.31 -17.75 9.39
N ASP A 8 -2.50 -17.30 9.80
CA ASP A 8 -3.72 -17.43 9.02
C ASP A 8 -3.90 -16.18 8.15
N CYS A 9 -3.69 -16.33 6.84
CA CYS A 9 -3.79 -15.24 5.89
C CYS A 9 -5.23 -14.73 5.71
N ILE A 10 -6.26 -15.55 5.96
CA ILE A 10 -7.66 -15.16 5.85
C ILE A 10 -8.05 -14.28 7.02
N VAL A 11 -7.65 -14.68 8.23
CA VAL A 11 -7.85 -13.88 9.45
C VAL A 11 -7.11 -12.55 9.32
N ALA A 12 -5.83 -12.57 8.98
CA ALA A 12 -5.04 -11.36 8.81
C ALA A 12 -5.63 -10.41 7.76
N LYS A 13 -6.14 -10.95 6.65
CA LYS A 13 -6.80 -10.14 5.61
C LYS A 13 -8.09 -9.51 6.11
N ARG A 14 -8.92 -10.26 6.85
CA ARG A 14 -10.17 -9.72 7.42
C ARG A 14 -9.89 -8.61 8.40
N GLU A 15 -8.98 -8.82 9.34
CA GLU A 15 -8.57 -7.82 10.33
C GLU A 15 -8.06 -6.54 9.65
N ALA A 16 -7.22 -6.69 8.61
CA ALA A 16 -6.75 -5.55 7.83
C ALA A 16 -7.89 -4.80 7.12
N GLN A 17 -8.84 -5.52 6.52
CA GLN A 17 -9.98 -4.92 5.84
C GLN A 17 -10.93 -4.20 6.80
N GLU A 18 -11.20 -4.78 7.97
CA GLU A 18 -12.02 -4.17 9.02
C GLU A 18 -11.36 -2.89 9.55
N ALA A 19 -10.05 -2.93 9.81
CA ALA A 19 -9.31 -1.74 10.24
C ALA A 19 -9.33 -0.64 9.17
N ILE A 20 -9.16 -1.00 7.89
CA ILE A 20 -9.26 -0.03 6.78
C ILE A 20 -10.66 0.58 6.74
N LEU A 21 -11.71 -0.24 6.83
CA LEU A 21 -13.10 0.21 6.78
C LEU A 21 -13.39 1.23 7.89
N GLU A 22 -12.98 0.95 9.12
CA GLU A 22 -13.20 1.88 10.24
C GLU A 22 -12.43 3.20 10.06
N ASN A 23 -11.23 3.16 9.47
CA ASN A 23 -10.44 4.37 9.22
C ASN A 23 -11.00 5.26 8.11
N ILE A 24 -11.64 4.67 7.08
CA ILE A 24 -12.16 5.42 5.93
C ILE A 24 -13.66 5.73 6.04
N LYS A 25 -14.33 5.25 7.09
CA LYS A 25 -15.78 5.37 7.26
C LYS A 25 -16.22 6.83 7.26
N GLY A 26 -17.12 7.17 6.33
CA GLY A 26 -17.67 8.52 6.21
C GLY A 26 -16.77 9.49 5.44
N MET A 27 -15.63 9.05 4.92
CA MET A 27 -14.83 9.83 3.99
C MET A 27 -15.52 9.94 2.63
N SER A 28 -15.32 11.07 1.95
CA SER A 28 -15.60 11.20 0.53
C SER A 28 -14.58 10.41 -0.30
N PRO A 29 -14.89 10.08 -1.57
CA PRO A 29 -13.94 9.38 -2.43
C PRO A 29 -12.58 10.08 -2.56
N LYS A 30 -12.55 11.41 -2.51
CA LYS A 30 -11.30 12.18 -2.54
C LYS A 30 -10.48 11.97 -1.27
N GLU A 31 -11.12 11.99 -0.11
CA GLU A 31 -10.47 11.77 1.18
C GLU A 31 -9.95 10.34 1.32
N GLU A 32 -10.68 9.34 0.82
CA GLU A 32 -10.20 7.96 0.75
C GLU A 32 -8.92 7.86 -0.09
N ILE A 33 -8.92 8.45 -1.28
CA ILE A 33 -7.74 8.47 -2.16
C ILE A 33 -6.55 9.14 -1.47
N ASP A 34 -6.77 10.29 -0.83
CA ASP A 34 -5.70 11.02 -0.15
C ASP A 34 -5.20 10.24 1.09
N TYR A 35 -6.07 9.54 1.81
CA TYR A 35 -5.72 8.62 2.90
C TYR A 35 -4.79 7.50 2.41
N PHE A 36 -5.16 6.79 1.35
CA PHE A 36 -4.34 5.68 0.83
C PHE A 36 -3.02 6.16 0.23
N ARG A 37 -3.00 7.32 -0.43
CA ARG A 37 -1.76 7.94 -0.93
C ARG A 37 -0.80 8.26 0.20
N LYS A 38 -1.32 8.87 1.28
CA LYS A 38 -0.53 9.16 2.47
C LYS A 38 0.04 7.87 3.07
N ALA A 39 -0.81 6.87 3.31
CA ALA A 39 -0.39 5.58 3.86
C ALA A 39 0.66 4.87 3.01
N ALA A 40 0.54 4.90 1.67
CA ALA A 40 1.53 4.35 0.77
C ALA A 40 2.86 5.11 0.83
N SER A 41 2.83 6.44 0.95
CA SER A 41 4.03 7.28 1.00
C SER A 41 4.78 7.20 2.33
N GLU A 42 4.07 7.02 3.44
CA GLU A 42 4.62 6.95 4.80
C GLU A 42 4.93 5.51 5.25
N GLY A 43 4.47 4.51 4.48
CA GLY A 43 4.65 3.10 4.79
C GLY A 43 6.09 2.60 4.57
N PRO A 44 6.39 1.35 4.98
CA PRO A 44 7.72 0.75 4.87
C PRO A 44 8.28 0.69 3.43
N LEU A 45 7.40 0.78 2.43
CA LEU A 45 7.77 0.76 1.01
C LEU A 45 7.69 2.15 0.35
N GLY A 46 7.48 3.22 1.11
CA GLY A 46 7.27 4.57 0.59
C GLY A 46 8.46 5.09 -0.23
N ASP A 47 9.69 4.85 0.24
CA ASP A 47 10.89 5.23 -0.50
C ASP A 47 11.07 4.44 -1.81
N TRP A 48 10.71 3.16 -1.81
CA TRP A 48 10.72 2.33 -3.02
C TRP A 48 9.68 2.82 -4.02
N TRP A 49 8.46 3.12 -3.55
CA TRP A 49 7.39 3.66 -4.38
C TRP A 49 7.76 5.01 -5.02
N ARG A 50 8.43 5.89 -4.25
CA ARG A 50 8.92 7.18 -4.76
C ARG A 50 9.94 7.00 -5.88
N LYS A 51 10.91 6.10 -5.69
CA LYS A 51 11.93 5.78 -6.70
C LYS A 51 11.32 5.27 -8.01
N ILE A 52 10.30 4.41 -7.94
CA ILE A 52 9.58 3.95 -9.13
C ILE A 52 8.93 5.13 -9.87
N GLY A 53 8.31 6.06 -9.14
CA GLY A 53 7.73 7.25 -9.75
C GLY A 53 8.76 8.13 -10.45
N GLU A 54 9.93 8.33 -9.82
CA GLU A 54 11.05 9.08 -10.39
C GLU A 54 11.60 8.40 -11.65
N GLU A 55 11.74 7.08 -11.65
CA GLU A 55 12.17 6.31 -12.82
C GLU A 55 11.15 6.38 -13.97
N GLN A 56 9.84 6.31 -13.66
CA GLN A 56 8.79 6.43 -14.67
C GLN A 56 8.71 7.84 -15.26
N ALA A 57 9.03 8.87 -14.49
CA ALA A 57 9.07 10.26 -14.96
C ALA A 57 10.37 10.60 -15.72
N ASN A 58 11.39 9.74 -15.65
CA ASN A 58 12.66 9.98 -16.32
C ASN A 58 12.56 9.64 -17.82
N PRO A 59 12.65 10.63 -18.72
CA PRO A 59 12.51 10.40 -20.17
C PRO A 59 13.66 9.59 -20.77
N ASN A 60 14.76 9.38 -20.03
CA ASN A 60 15.95 8.69 -20.52
C ASN A 60 16.01 7.20 -20.13
N ILE A 61 15.02 6.66 -19.42
CA ILE A 61 14.97 5.24 -19.03
C ILE A 61 14.14 4.47 -20.07
N GLN A 62 14.82 3.63 -20.87
CA GLN A 62 14.15 2.65 -21.74
C GLN A 62 13.60 1.51 -20.89
N ARG A 63 12.27 1.48 -20.72
CA ARG A 63 11.58 0.39 -20.04
C ARG A 63 11.55 -0.86 -20.94
N PRO A 64 11.87 -2.06 -20.42
CA PRO A 64 11.63 -3.29 -21.16
C PRO A 64 10.13 -3.42 -21.44
N ALA A 65 9.77 -3.87 -22.65
CA ALA A 65 8.40 -4.20 -22.97
C ALA A 65 7.92 -5.29 -22.01
N THR A 66 6.86 -5.02 -21.26
CA THR A 66 6.18 -6.03 -20.46
C THR A 66 5.64 -7.10 -21.39
N ALA A 67 6.08 -8.35 -21.18
CA ALA A 67 5.64 -9.54 -21.91
C ALA A 67 4.17 -9.89 -21.60
#